data_AF-A0A6L6E3F4-F1
#
_entry.id   AF-A0A6L6E3F4-F1
#
_cell.length_a   1.000
_cell.length_b   1.000
_cell.length_c   1.000
_cell.angle_alpha   90.00
_cell.angle_beta   90.00
_cell.angle_gamma   90.00
#
_symmetry.space_group_name_H-M   'P 1'
#
loop_
_entity.id
_entity.type
_entity.pdbx_description
1 polymer ?
#
loop_
_entity_poly.entity_id
_entity_poly.type
_entity_poly.pdbx_seq_one_letter_code
_entity_poly.pdbx_strand_id
1 'polypeptide(L)'
;MDSAHSQQHTSDQAPLKSRLVDVATGLLIERRDVKRPTMRQIATAAGVAPGAAYRHFESQDDLFLAVVAKLFSDLEAALTKAIDSELDPTKSVRRFAHAFVIWGLENSGGYQLLFEQTDGNEVVVNTARPGLHMINRLAIMVAGNPTSTPLDLQKATLIWVAMHGVVSLRMHKTGMPWPNTIEGDVDHLLDALLNR
;
A
#
# COMPACT_ATOMS: atom_id res chain seq x y z
N MET A 1 -6.68 -5.42 -56.76
CA MET A 1 -6.64 -4.04 -56.25
C MET A 1 -7.59 -4.01 -55.05
N ASP A 2 -7.20 -4.66 -53.97
CA ASP A 2 -6.38 -4.15 -52.87
C ASP A 2 -7.12 -3.20 -51.93
N SER A 3 -7.45 -3.77 -50.76
CA SER A 3 -7.06 -3.25 -49.44
C SER A 3 -7.45 -1.82 -49.07
N ALA A 4 -8.53 -1.70 -48.29
CA ALA A 4 -8.70 -0.63 -47.30
C ALA A 4 -9.22 -1.27 -46.00
N HIS A 5 -8.27 -1.79 -45.22
CA HIS A 5 -7.90 -1.24 -43.91
C HIS A 5 -8.94 -1.47 -42.81
N SER A 6 -8.95 -2.72 -42.32
CA SER A 6 -9.29 -3.03 -40.93
C SER A 6 -8.26 -2.35 -40.03
N GLN A 7 -8.59 -1.18 -39.50
CA GLN A 7 -7.89 -0.58 -38.36
C GLN A 7 -8.86 -0.54 -37.20
N GLN A 8 -8.87 -1.58 -36.37
CA GLN A 8 -9.42 -1.50 -35.03
C GLN A 8 -8.81 -2.58 -34.12
N HIS A 9 -8.24 -2.08 -33.00
CA HIS A 9 -7.73 -2.78 -31.81
C HIS A 9 -6.34 -3.41 -31.85
N THR A 10 -5.32 -2.56 -31.98
CA THR A 10 -4.02 -2.79 -31.33
C THR A 10 -3.69 -1.63 -30.40
N SER A 11 -4.46 -1.49 -29.33
CA SER A 11 -4.04 -0.73 -28.15
C SER A 11 -4.71 -1.35 -26.93
N ASP A 12 -3.95 -1.55 -25.86
CA ASP A 12 -4.41 -1.87 -24.50
C ASP A 12 -4.38 -3.33 -24.00
N GLN A 13 -3.45 -4.16 -24.48
CA GLN A 13 -3.02 -5.33 -23.70
C GLN A 13 -1.75 -4.99 -22.91
N ALA A 14 -1.91 -4.65 -21.63
CA ALA A 14 -0.79 -4.69 -20.69
C ALA A 14 -0.10 -6.07 -20.80
N PRO A 15 1.24 -6.14 -20.71
CA PRO A 15 1.96 -7.42 -20.76
C PRO A 15 1.31 -8.42 -19.80
N LEU A 16 1.14 -9.69 -20.21
CA LEU A 16 0.43 -10.70 -19.42
C LEU A 16 0.90 -10.76 -17.96
N LYS A 17 2.20 -10.54 -17.72
CA LYS A 17 2.79 -10.40 -16.38
C LYS A 17 2.11 -9.30 -15.55
N SER A 18 1.97 -8.08 -16.08
CA SER A 18 1.27 -6.97 -15.39
C SER A 18 -0.17 -7.33 -15.09
N ARG A 19 -0.90 -7.84 -16.09
CA ARG A 19 -2.31 -8.21 -15.92
C ARG A 19 -2.51 -9.28 -14.84
N LEU A 20 -1.60 -10.26 -14.73
CA LEU A 20 -1.62 -11.26 -13.67
C LEU A 20 -1.42 -10.62 -12.28
N VAL A 21 -0.51 -9.65 -12.16
CA VAL A 21 -0.31 -8.88 -10.91
C VAL A 21 -1.57 -8.07 -10.59
N ASP A 22 -2.10 -7.31 -11.54
CA ASP A 22 -3.28 -6.45 -11.33
C ASP A 22 -4.50 -7.26 -10.87
N VAL A 23 -4.74 -8.40 -11.52
CA VAL A 23 -5.82 -9.33 -11.13
C VAL A 23 -5.58 -9.90 -9.74
N ALA A 24 -4.37 -10.35 -9.43
CA ALA A 24 -4.06 -10.88 -8.11
C ALA A 24 -4.21 -9.81 -7.02
N THR A 25 -3.72 -8.59 -7.27
CA THR A 25 -3.90 -7.42 -6.41
C THR A 25 -5.39 -7.14 -6.17
N GLY A 26 -6.21 -7.09 -7.21
CA GLY A 26 -7.66 -6.89 -7.06
C GLY A 26 -8.35 -7.98 -6.24
N LEU A 27 -7.97 -9.25 -6.46
CA LEU A 27 -8.49 -10.38 -5.67
C LEU A 27 -8.10 -10.34 -4.19
N LEU A 28 -7.05 -9.59 -3.84
CA LEU A 28 -6.53 -9.48 -2.48
C LEU A 28 -7.05 -8.23 -1.77
N ILE A 29 -7.24 -7.11 -2.47
CA ILE A 29 -7.62 -5.82 -1.87
C ILE A 29 -8.99 -5.88 -1.17
N GLU A 30 -9.96 -6.57 -1.77
CA GLU A 30 -11.35 -6.61 -1.26
C GLU A 30 -11.55 -7.62 -0.12
N ARG A 31 -10.62 -8.57 0.05
CA ARG A 31 -10.82 -9.68 0.98
C ARG A 31 -10.34 -9.31 2.37
N ARG A 32 -11.19 -9.65 3.35
CA ARG A 32 -10.84 -9.65 4.79
C ARG A 32 -10.32 -11.01 5.26
N ASP A 33 -10.07 -11.94 4.31
CA ASP A 33 -9.48 -13.24 4.60
C ASP A 33 -7.98 -13.25 4.25
N VAL A 34 -7.16 -13.89 5.10
CA VAL A 34 -5.70 -13.95 4.91
C VAL A 34 -5.32 -14.98 3.82
N LYS A 35 -6.31 -15.59 3.15
CA LYS A 35 -6.06 -16.71 2.24
C LYS A 35 -5.70 -16.20 0.85
N ARG A 36 -4.40 -16.25 0.58
CA ARG A 36 -3.79 -16.02 -0.73
C ARG A 36 -4.51 -16.80 -1.86
N PRO A 37 -4.93 -16.16 -2.96
CA PRO A 37 -5.51 -16.86 -4.10
C PRO A 37 -4.47 -17.78 -4.75
N THR A 38 -4.91 -18.94 -5.22
CA THR A 38 -4.05 -19.89 -5.93
C THR A 38 -3.67 -19.36 -7.31
N MET A 39 -2.52 -19.80 -7.83
CA MET A 39 -2.09 -19.48 -9.20
C MET A 39 -3.16 -19.80 -10.24
N ARG A 40 -3.91 -20.89 -10.05
CA ARG A 40 -5.02 -21.28 -10.94
C ARG A 40 -6.18 -20.28 -10.87
N GLN A 41 -6.56 -19.83 -9.68
CA GLN A 41 -7.61 -18.81 -9.51
C GLN A 41 -7.22 -17.49 -10.17
N ILE A 42 -5.97 -17.05 -9.98
CA ILE A 42 -5.44 -15.83 -10.61
C ILE A 42 -5.44 -15.97 -12.14
N ALA A 43 -4.91 -17.07 -12.67
CA ALA A 43 -4.89 -17.32 -14.12
C ALA A 43 -6.31 -17.31 -14.72
N THR A 44 -7.27 -17.92 -14.02
CA THR A 44 -8.68 -17.98 -14.42
C THR A 44 -9.28 -16.57 -14.45
N ALA A 45 -9.08 -15.79 -13.38
CA ALA A 45 -9.55 -14.41 -13.31
C ALA A 45 -8.87 -13.49 -14.34
N ALA A 46 -7.62 -13.78 -14.72
CA ALA A 46 -6.91 -13.10 -15.79
C ALA A 46 -7.26 -13.62 -17.20
N GLY A 47 -8.20 -14.57 -17.33
CA GLY A 47 -8.64 -15.12 -18.62
C GLY A 47 -7.55 -15.89 -19.37
N VAL A 48 -6.63 -16.57 -18.66
CA VAL A 48 -5.56 -17.37 -19.26
C VAL A 48 -5.49 -18.78 -18.67
N ALA A 49 -4.91 -19.71 -19.42
CA ALA A 49 -4.59 -21.05 -18.91
C ALA A 49 -3.53 -20.97 -17.79
N PRO A 50 -3.58 -21.82 -16.75
CA PRO A 50 -2.57 -21.83 -15.67
C PRO A 50 -1.13 -21.95 -16.18
N GLY A 51 -0.88 -22.77 -17.20
CA GLY A 51 0.44 -22.92 -17.81
C GLY A 51 0.98 -21.63 -18.46
N ALA A 52 0.11 -20.67 -18.82
CA ALA A 52 0.55 -19.36 -19.30
C ALA A 52 1.03 -18.46 -18.17
N ALA A 53 0.45 -18.58 -16.98
CA ALA A 53 0.91 -17.83 -15.81
C ALA A 53 2.26 -18.33 -15.29
N TYR A 54 2.47 -19.64 -15.27
CA TYR A 54 3.76 -20.25 -14.90
C TYR A 54 4.93 -19.90 -15.84
N ARG A 55 4.67 -19.37 -17.04
CA ARG A 55 5.74 -18.83 -17.91
C ARG A 55 6.25 -17.47 -17.46
N HIS A 56 5.51 -16.76 -16.61
CA HIS A 56 5.85 -15.42 -16.13
C HIS A 56 6.25 -15.38 -14.66
N PHE A 57 5.85 -16.39 -13.89
CA PHE A 57 6.17 -16.55 -12.47
C PHE A 57 6.54 -18.00 -12.20
N GLU A 58 7.72 -18.23 -11.63
CA GLU A 58 8.25 -19.58 -11.36
C GLU A 58 7.43 -20.27 -10.27
N SER A 59 6.91 -19.48 -9.32
CA SER A 59 6.06 -19.92 -8.23
C SER A 59 4.91 -18.95 -7.96
N GLN A 60 3.97 -19.41 -7.14
CA GLN A 60 2.92 -18.56 -6.60
C GLN A 60 3.53 -17.45 -5.71
N ASP A 61 4.60 -17.73 -4.98
CA ASP A 61 5.27 -16.75 -4.12
C ASP A 61 5.95 -15.63 -4.92
N ASP A 62 6.53 -15.92 -6.10
CA ASP A 62 7.10 -14.88 -6.98
C ASP A 62 6.04 -13.89 -7.47
N LEU A 63 4.84 -14.39 -7.74
CA LEU A 63 3.71 -13.54 -8.08
C LEU A 63 3.30 -12.68 -6.88
N PHE A 64 3.25 -13.26 -5.68
CA PHE A 64 2.94 -12.51 -4.47
C PHE A 64 3.96 -11.42 -4.16
N LEU A 65 5.26 -11.66 -4.37
CA LEU A 65 6.28 -10.63 -4.23
C LEU A 65 6.05 -9.47 -5.22
N ALA A 66 5.65 -9.76 -6.45
CA ALA A 66 5.30 -8.73 -7.43
C ALA A 66 4.04 -7.93 -7.02
N VAL A 67 3.05 -8.59 -6.42
CA VAL A 67 1.86 -7.94 -5.84
C VAL A 67 2.24 -7.02 -4.68
N VAL A 68 3.09 -7.49 -3.75
CA VAL A 68 3.57 -6.70 -2.62
C VAL A 68 4.33 -5.47 -3.12
N ALA A 69 5.23 -5.63 -4.10
CA ALA A 69 5.94 -4.51 -4.70
C ALA A 69 4.98 -3.49 -5.35
N LYS A 70 3.94 -3.96 -6.04
CA LYS A 70 2.90 -3.07 -6.61
C LYS A 70 2.15 -2.31 -5.51
N LEU A 71 1.69 -2.99 -4.47
CA LEU A 71 0.94 -2.38 -3.36
C LEU A 71 1.78 -1.33 -2.62
N PHE A 72 3.08 -1.57 -2.41
CA PHE A 72 3.97 -0.56 -1.85
C PHE A 72 4.11 0.65 -2.78
N SER A 73 4.28 0.44 -4.08
CA SER A 73 4.33 1.53 -5.05
C SER A 73 3.04 2.35 -5.08
N ASP A 74 1.88 1.69 -4.98
CA ASP A 74 0.57 2.35 -4.92
C ASP A 74 0.43 3.20 -3.65
N LEU A 75 0.84 2.67 -2.49
CA LEU A 75 0.86 3.40 -1.21
C LEU A 75 1.83 4.60 -1.26
N GLU A 76 3.05 4.41 -1.74
CA GLU A 76 4.05 5.49 -1.88
C GLU A 76 3.56 6.61 -2.79
N ALA A 77 2.88 6.26 -3.89
CA ALA A 77 2.29 7.22 -4.80
C ALA A 77 1.16 8.01 -4.12
N ALA A 78 0.28 7.34 -3.37
CA ALA A 78 -0.80 7.99 -2.62
C ALA A 78 -0.26 9.01 -1.60
N LEU A 79 0.77 8.62 -0.85
CA LEU A 79 1.38 9.47 0.17
C LEU A 79 2.17 10.63 -0.43
N THR A 80 2.89 10.38 -1.52
CA THR A 80 3.65 11.43 -2.22
C THR A 80 2.70 12.46 -2.83
N LYS A 81 1.59 12.01 -3.42
CA LYS A 81 0.53 12.89 -3.92
C LYS A 81 -0.12 13.71 -2.80
N ALA A 82 -0.33 13.12 -1.63
CA ALA A 82 -0.99 13.79 -0.52
C ALA A 82 -0.20 15.00 0.00
N ILE A 83 1.13 14.91 0.01
CA ILE A 83 2.02 15.99 0.45
C ILE A 83 2.50 16.89 -0.70
N ASP A 84 2.06 16.62 -1.93
CA ASP A 84 2.49 17.38 -3.10
C ASP A 84 2.13 18.86 -2.94
N SER A 85 3.09 19.73 -3.24
CA SER A 85 3.00 21.19 -3.11
C SER A 85 2.71 21.72 -1.68
N GLU A 86 2.77 20.90 -0.63
CA GLU A 86 2.68 21.37 0.77
C GLU A 86 4.07 21.71 1.32
N LEU A 87 4.25 22.97 1.73
CA LEU A 87 5.53 23.50 2.20
C LEU A 87 5.62 23.55 3.72
N ASP A 88 4.49 23.48 4.42
CA ASP A 88 4.44 23.47 5.88
C ASP A 88 4.68 22.04 6.40
N PRO A 89 5.76 21.78 7.17
CA PRO A 89 6.09 20.44 7.62
C PRO A 89 5.00 19.81 8.50
N THR A 90 4.34 20.59 9.35
CA THR A 90 3.26 20.11 10.21
C THR A 90 2.04 19.71 9.39
N LYS A 91 1.68 20.50 8.37
CA LYS A 91 0.61 20.11 7.43
C LYS A 91 1.00 18.89 6.61
N SER A 92 2.26 18.76 6.19
CA SER A 92 2.75 17.58 5.48
C SER A 92 2.64 16.31 6.32
N VAL A 93 2.99 16.34 7.61
CA VAL A 93 2.77 15.20 8.53
C VAL A 93 1.29 14.85 8.60
N ARG A 94 0.40 15.84 8.72
CA ARG A 94 -1.05 15.63 8.79
C ARG A 94 -1.59 15.01 7.50
N ARG A 95 -1.26 15.56 6.34
CA ARG A 95 -1.69 15.03 5.04
C ARG A 95 -1.15 13.62 4.79
N PHE A 96 0.10 13.35 5.15
CA PHE A 96 0.69 12.02 5.08
C PHE A 96 -0.10 11.02 5.94
N ALA A 97 -0.42 11.39 7.19
CA ALA A 97 -1.11 10.49 8.09
C ALA A 97 -2.53 10.17 7.65
N HIS A 98 -3.29 11.19 7.21
CA HIS A 98 -4.62 10.97 6.63
C HIS A 98 -4.55 10.08 5.40
N ALA A 99 -3.63 10.35 4.47
CA ALA A 99 -3.49 9.54 3.26
C ALA A 99 -3.09 8.09 3.56
N PHE A 100 -2.24 7.85 4.56
CA PHE A 100 -1.91 6.49 5.00
C PHE A 100 -3.15 5.76 5.53
N VAL A 101 -3.91 6.40 6.42
CA VAL A 101 -5.08 5.80 7.05
C VAL A 101 -6.20 5.55 6.03
N ILE A 102 -6.48 6.53 5.17
CA ILE A 102 -7.47 6.40 4.08
C ILE A 102 -7.07 5.26 3.15
N TRP A 103 -5.81 5.23 2.68
CA TRP A 103 -5.34 4.16 1.81
C TRP A 103 -5.49 2.79 2.47
N GLY A 104 -5.11 2.65 3.75
CA GLY A 104 -5.22 1.38 4.46
C GLY A 104 -6.65 0.88 4.62
N LEU A 105 -7.61 1.78 4.81
CA LEU A 105 -9.04 1.44 4.93
C LEU A 105 -9.67 1.11 3.58
N GLU A 106 -9.38 1.89 2.54
CA GLU A 106 -9.84 1.65 1.17
C GLU A 106 -9.21 0.39 0.57
N ASN A 107 -8.01 0.02 1.01
CA ASN A 107 -7.25 -1.14 0.52
C ASN A 107 -7.06 -2.20 1.61
N SER A 108 -8.13 -2.55 2.33
CA SER A 108 -8.05 -3.37 3.56
C SER A 108 -7.22 -4.66 3.40
N GLY A 109 -7.49 -5.49 2.39
CA GLY A 109 -6.71 -6.72 2.21
C GLY A 109 -5.27 -6.48 1.71
N GLY A 110 -5.05 -5.37 0.99
CA GLY A 110 -3.71 -4.89 0.65
C GLY A 110 -2.92 -4.45 1.89
N TYR A 111 -3.55 -3.70 2.79
CA TYR A 111 -2.98 -3.32 4.08
C TYR A 111 -2.63 -4.54 4.93
N GLN A 112 -3.52 -5.52 5.03
CA GLN A 112 -3.24 -6.76 5.77
C GLN A 112 -2.05 -7.51 5.17
N LEU A 113 -1.96 -7.58 3.85
CA LEU A 113 -0.84 -8.22 3.14
C LEU A 113 0.48 -7.49 3.39
N LEU A 114 0.46 -6.15 3.42
CA LEU A 114 1.67 -5.36 3.63
C LEU A 114 2.14 -5.32 5.10
N PHE A 115 1.21 -5.32 6.06
CA PHE A 115 1.52 -4.90 7.43
C PHE A 115 1.02 -5.83 8.55
N GLU A 116 0.13 -6.78 8.26
CA GLU A 116 -0.38 -7.74 9.26
C GLU A 116 0.13 -9.17 9.04
N GLN A 117 0.98 -9.38 8.04
CA GLN A 117 1.76 -10.61 7.89
C GLN A 117 3.09 -10.49 8.62
N THR A 118 3.58 -11.60 9.17
CA THR A 118 4.86 -11.63 9.88
C THR A 118 6.01 -11.30 8.92
N ASP A 119 6.89 -10.41 9.34
CA ASP A 119 8.18 -10.10 8.71
C ASP A 119 9.08 -11.34 8.65
N GLY A 120 8.91 -12.19 7.63
CA GLY A 120 9.91 -13.18 7.23
C GLY A 120 11.04 -12.52 6.44
N ASN A 121 12.26 -13.08 6.50
CA ASN A 121 13.41 -12.59 5.71
C ASN A 121 13.19 -12.62 4.18
N GLU A 122 12.12 -13.27 3.73
CA GLU A 122 11.76 -13.45 2.31
C GLU A 122 11.11 -12.19 1.69
N VAL A 123 10.67 -11.21 2.49
CA VAL A 123 10.00 -9.98 2.02
C VAL A 123 10.98 -8.79 1.88
N VAL A 124 12.26 -9.08 1.68
CA VAL A 124 13.25 -8.05 1.34
C VAL A 124 13.21 -7.80 -0.16
N VAL A 125 12.63 -6.67 -0.58
CA VAL A 125 12.62 -6.25 -1.99
C VAL A 125 13.80 -5.28 -2.20
N ASN A 126 14.65 -5.56 -3.20
CA ASN A 126 15.82 -4.72 -3.52
C ASN A 126 16.66 -4.36 -2.29
N THR A 127 16.98 -5.35 -1.45
CA THR A 127 17.77 -5.23 -0.20
C THR A 127 17.19 -4.31 0.88
N ALA A 128 15.98 -3.77 0.67
CA ALA A 128 15.29 -2.93 1.63
C ALA A 128 14.02 -3.61 2.16
N ARG A 129 13.72 -3.36 3.44
CA ARG A 129 12.40 -3.64 3.98
C ARG A 129 11.46 -2.56 3.47
N PRO A 130 10.43 -2.91 2.69
CA PRO A 130 9.51 -1.89 2.25
C PRO A 130 8.74 -1.33 3.47
N GLY A 131 8.45 -0.03 3.44
CA GLY A 131 7.94 0.70 4.61
C GLY A 131 8.99 1.43 5.46
N LEU A 132 10.22 0.89 5.61
CA LEU A 132 11.22 1.51 6.51
C LEU A 132 11.63 2.93 6.07
N HIS A 133 11.77 3.12 4.76
CA HIS A 133 12.07 4.44 4.20
C HIS A 133 10.94 5.46 4.42
N MET A 134 9.69 4.99 4.63
CA MET A 134 8.54 5.85 4.88
C MET A 134 8.59 6.43 6.30
N ILE A 135 9.06 5.66 7.28
CA ILE A 135 9.30 6.15 8.64
C ILE A 135 10.41 7.21 8.63
N ASN A 136 11.47 7.01 7.84
CA ASN A 136 12.52 8.03 7.69
C ASN A 136 11.99 9.31 7.01
N ARG A 137 11.16 9.19 5.98
CA ARG A 137 10.48 10.35 5.36
C ARG A 137 9.61 11.09 6.37
N LEU A 138 8.85 10.35 7.18
CA LEU A 138 8.02 10.92 8.24
C LEU A 138 8.87 11.62 9.31
N ALA A 139 10.02 11.06 9.70
CA ALA A 139 10.95 11.69 10.63
C ALA A 139 11.51 13.02 10.11
N ILE A 140 11.84 13.10 8.82
CA ILE A 140 12.28 14.34 8.16
C ILE A 140 11.15 15.39 8.18
N MET A 141 9.90 14.99 7.90
CA MET A 141 8.75 15.90 7.97
C MET A 141 8.47 16.37 9.40
N VAL A 142 8.56 15.49 10.40
CA VAL A 142 8.43 15.83 11.82
C VAL A 142 9.52 16.81 12.26
N ALA A 143 10.75 16.64 11.77
CA ALA A 143 11.86 17.52 12.06
C ALA A 143 11.71 18.91 11.39
N GLY A 144 10.96 19.00 10.28
CA GLY A 144 10.83 20.22 9.47
C GLY A 144 12.13 20.68 8.82
N ASN A 145 13.10 19.77 8.67
CA ASN A 145 14.46 20.04 8.19
C ASN A 145 14.93 18.93 7.24
N PRO A 146 16.00 19.12 6.44
CA PRO A 146 16.52 18.09 5.54
C PRO A 146 17.03 16.81 6.25
N THR A 147 17.25 16.87 7.56
CA THR A 147 17.70 15.74 8.38
C THR A 147 16.87 15.62 9.66
N SER A 148 16.74 14.39 10.16
CA SER A 148 16.02 14.07 11.40
C SER A 148 16.98 13.71 12.53
N THR A 149 16.63 14.07 13.76
CA THR A 149 17.31 13.59 14.98
C THR A 149 16.75 12.24 15.45
N PRO A 150 17.40 11.54 16.40
CA PRO A 150 16.81 10.36 17.04
C PRO A 150 15.46 10.62 17.70
N LEU A 151 15.22 11.83 18.21
CA LEU A 151 13.93 12.21 18.80
C LEU A 151 12.84 12.33 17.72
N ASP A 152 13.17 12.89 16.56
CA ASP A 152 12.22 13.00 15.44
C ASP A 152 11.86 11.61 14.90
N LEU A 153 12.83 10.70 14.82
CA LEU A 153 12.60 9.30 14.44
C LEU A 153 11.73 8.57 15.47
N GLN A 154 11.94 8.81 16.77
CA GLN A 154 11.08 8.26 17.82
C GLN A 154 9.64 8.76 17.65
N LYS A 155 9.44 10.06 17.45
CA LYS A 155 8.11 10.65 17.21
C LYS A 155 7.45 10.09 15.95
N ALA A 156 8.18 10.02 14.84
CA ALA A 156 7.69 9.43 13.59
C ALA A 156 7.30 7.95 13.78
N THR A 157 8.06 7.19 14.57
CA THR A 157 7.72 5.80 14.89
C THR A 157 6.43 5.71 15.72
N LEU A 158 6.22 6.61 16.68
CA LEU A 158 4.96 6.65 17.45
C LEU A 158 3.76 7.02 16.57
N ILE A 159 3.93 7.99 15.67
CA ILE A 159 2.89 8.34 14.68
C ILE A 159 2.61 7.14 13.77
N TRP A 160 3.64 6.45 13.29
CA TRP A 160 3.53 5.21 12.50
C TRP A 160 2.70 4.13 13.22
N VAL A 161 3.05 3.83 14.47
CA VAL A 161 2.30 2.88 15.31
C VAL A 161 0.85 3.32 15.51
N ALA A 162 0.61 4.60 15.76
CA ALA A 162 -0.72 5.15 15.98
C ALA A 162 -1.61 5.03 14.72
N MET A 163 -1.07 5.33 13.54
CA MET A 163 -1.77 5.17 12.26
C MET A 163 -2.16 3.71 12.01
N HIS A 164 -1.25 2.76 12.24
CA HIS A 164 -1.56 1.33 12.17
C HIS A 164 -2.67 0.93 13.13
N GLY A 165 -2.66 1.47 14.35
CA GLY A 165 -3.72 1.28 15.34
C GLY A 165 -5.09 1.74 14.81
N VAL A 166 -5.17 2.93 14.21
CA VAL A 166 -6.40 3.45 13.60
C VAL A 166 -6.87 2.51 12.49
N VAL A 167 -6.02 2.18 11.52
CA VAL A 167 -6.40 1.33 10.37
C VAL A 167 -6.84 -0.05 10.85
N SER A 168 -6.02 -0.74 11.64
CA SER A 168 -6.31 -2.12 12.07
C SER A 168 -7.57 -2.18 12.93
N LEU A 169 -7.77 -1.26 13.88
CA LEU A 169 -8.96 -1.30 14.71
C LEU A 169 -10.23 -0.93 13.93
N ARG A 170 -10.20 0.12 13.09
CA ARG A 170 -11.34 0.49 12.24
C ARG A 170 -11.71 -0.62 11.26
N MET A 171 -10.70 -1.35 10.77
CA MET A 171 -10.90 -2.52 9.90
C MET A 171 -11.54 -3.70 10.63
N HIS A 172 -11.10 -4.03 11.85
CA HIS A 172 -11.50 -5.27 12.54
C HIS A 172 -12.64 -5.11 13.55
N LYS A 173 -12.88 -3.89 14.06
CA LYS A 173 -13.89 -3.60 15.10
C LYS A 173 -15.08 -2.83 14.52
N THR A 174 -15.75 -3.43 13.53
CA THR A 174 -16.86 -2.80 12.80
C THR A 174 -18.11 -2.52 13.64
N GLY A 175 -18.30 -3.25 14.75
CA GLY A 175 -19.40 -3.02 15.70
C GLY A 175 -19.08 -2.06 16.86
N MET A 176 -17.87 -1.48 16.89
CA MET A 176 -17.48 -0.58 17.98
C MET A 176 -18.12 0.81 17.79
N PRO A 177 -18.72 1.39 18.86
CA PRO A 177 -19.28 2.75 18.79
C PRO A 177 -18.15 3.77 18.90
N TRP A 178 -17.42 3.96 17.81
CA TRP A 178 -16.30 4.90 17.74
C TRP A 178 -16.75 6.32 18.10
N PRO A 179 -16.12 6.99 19.09
CA PRO A 179 -16.54 8.32 19.52
C PRO A 179 -16.15 9.43 18.54
N ASN A 180 -15.16 9.18 17.67
CA ASN A 180 -14.64 10.15 16.71
C ASN A 180 -14.86 9.67 15.27
N THR A 181 -14.69 10.58 14.30
CA THR A 181 -14.46 10.20 12.90
C THR A 181 -13.05 9.64 12.71
N ILE A 182 -12.78 9.01 11.56
CA ILE A 182 -11.43 8.51 11.24
C ILE A 182 -10.44 9.68 11.19
N GLU A 183 -10.85 10.78 10.56
CA GLU A 183 -10.05 11.99 10.45
C GLU A 183 -9.80 12.61 11.84
N GLY A 184 -10.82 12.62 12.70
CA GLY A 184 -10.71 13.12 14.07
C GLY A 184 -9.74 12.28 14.91
N ASP A 185 -9.75 10.95 14.78
CA ASP A 185 -8.77 10.09 15.46
C ASP A 185 -7.34 10.43 15.02
N VAL A 186 -7.11 10.57 13.71
CA VAL A 186 -5.80 10.95 13.16
C VAL A 186 -5.35 12.30 13.69
N ASP A 187 -6.23 13.31 13.64
CA ASP A 187 -5.89 14.66 14.06
C ASP A 187 -5.57 14.76 15.55
N HIS A 188 -6.39 14.13 16.41
CA HIS A 188 -6.15 14.12 17.86
C HIS A 188 -4.87 13.36 18.23
N LEU A 189 -4.56 12.25 17.55
CA LEU A 189 -3.31 11.51 17.75
C LEU A 189 -2.10 12.35 17.38
N LEU A 190 -2.15 13.05 16.25
CA LEU A 190 -1.07 13.93 15.82
C LEU A 190 -0.89 15.10 16.78
N ASP A 191 -1.97 15.72 17.23
CA ASP A 191 -1.88 16.82 18.20
C ASP A 191 -1.25 16.35 19.51
N ALA A 192 -1.57 15.15 19.99
CA ALA A 192 -0.96 14.57 21.20
C ALA A 192 0.53 14.21 21.03
N LEU A 193 0.94 13.76 19.84
CA LEU A 193 2.31 13.28 19.57
C LEU A 193 3.27 14.38 19.10
N LEU A 194 2.74 15.43 18.47
CA LEU A 194 3.53 16.56 17.97
C LEU A 194 3.69 17.66 19.03
N ASN A 195 2.69 17.89 19.87
CA ASN A 195 2.76 18.89 20.94
C ASN A 195 3.59 18.38 22.13
N ARG A 196 4.29 19.31 22.79
CA ARG A 196 5.02 19.09 24.04
C ARG A 196 4.16 19.53 25.23
#